data_AF-W7LS77-F1
#
_entry.id   AF-W7LS77-F1
#
_cell.length_a   1.000
_cell.length_b   1.000
_cell.length_c   1.000
_cell.angle_alpha   90.00
_cell.angle_beta   90.00
_cell.angle_gamma   90.00
#
_symmetry.space_group_name_H-M   'P 1'
#
loop_
_entity.id
_entity.type
_entity.pdbx_description
1 polymer ?
#
loop_
_entity_poly.entity_id
_entity_poly.type
_entity_poly.pdbx_seq_one_letter_code
_entity_poly.pdbx_strand_id
1 'polypeptide(L)'
;MTNYSTISDGNASLFRSAGDMSRPRRRGHKDGGHGGQATTISSVVNLLNTIVGAGTLAMPSVMSHMGIMLGVVLILWSGLTAAFGLYLQSRCARYLDRGTSSFFALSQITYPNAAVIFDAAIAIKCFGVGVSYMIIIGDLMPGVVLGFLSNANSAPYLVDRNFWITAFMLIIIPLSFLRRLDSLKYTSIVALVSIGYLIVLVIYHFASDKHADPGSIRVIQWGGAIETLSALPVVVFAYTCHQNMFSILNELKDNSPSSIIGVVGTSIGSAASIYIVVAITGYLTFGNAVVGNIVSMYPTGAASTIGKAAIVVLVTFSVPLQVHPCRASLDAVLKWRLNRNSSNNGRTAAPLLPASPAGDHGSTAPMSDLRFAVITTFILTFAYMTALSVTSLDRVLAFVGSTGSTSISFILPGLFYYKISNPDSIHHQRLAKEDDDMDEDTPTSDVEESAALAQSTTSIRSGVSIASNASTRSNRNSWRWRRKWRWDLEHIEHHHLRRLALALAIYGSVVMTVCLVLNIFFAVTH
;
A
#
# COMPACT_ATOMS: atom_id res chain seq x y z
N MET A 1 -2.00 13.20 -77.03
CA MET A 1 -1.98 11.72 -77.07
C MET A 1 -2.80 11.25 -75.87
N THR A 2 -4.13 11.16 -75.95
CA THR A 2 -4.92 9.94 -76.30
C THR A 2 -4.45 8.69 -75.52
N ASN A 3 -5.27 7.88 -74.86
CA ASN A 3 -6.71 7.86 -74.64
C ASN A 3 -7.02 6.66 -73.70
N TYR A 4 -8.10 6.78 -72.93
CA TYR A 4 -9.12 5.76 -72.62
C TYR A 4 -8.89 4.56 -71.69
N SER A 5 -9.96 4.40 -70.91
CA SER A 5 -10.50 3.31 -70.11
C SER A 5 -10.71 1.99 -70.86
N THR A 6 -10.79 0.90 -70.10
CA THR A 6 -11.75 -0.19 -70.37
C THR A 6 -12.09 -0.93 -69.08
N ILE A 7 -13.40 -0.97 -68.81
CA ILE A 7 -14.11 -1.91 -67.93
C ILE A 7 -14.47 -3.12 -68.81
N SER A 8 -14.34 -4.35 -68.31
CA SER A 8 -15.28 -5.42 -68.66
C SER A 8 -15.36 -6.50 -67.57
N ASP A 9 -16.59 -6.88 -67.29
CA ASP A 9 -17.08 -7.89 -66.36
C ASP A 9 -16.56 -9.31 -66.58
N GLY A 10 -16.75 -10.18 -65.57
CA GLY A 10 -16.63 -11.63 -65.75
C GLY A 10 -16.69 -12.43 -64.45
N ASN A 11 -17.89 -12.55 -63.87
CA ASN A 11 -18.20 -13.42 -62.74
C ASN A 11 -18.09 -14.91 -63.15
N ALA A 12 -17.29 -15.73 -62.45
CA ALA A 12 -17.44 -17.19 -62.44
C ALA A 12 -16.81 -17.82 -61.20
N SER A 13 -17.67 -18.50 -60.45
CA SER A 13 -17.50 -19.18 -59.19
C SER A 13 -16.86 -20.57 -59.28
N LEU A 14 -16.32 -21.02 -58.13
CA LEU A 14 -16.29 -22.40 -57.61
C LEU A 14 -15.35 -23.43 -58.27
N PHE A 15 -14.25 -23.76 -57.56
CA PHE A 15 -13.98 -25.04 -56.90
C PHE A 15 -12.47 -25.14 -56.61
N ARG A 16 -12.06 -25.16 -55.33
CA ARG A 16 -10.77 -25.75 -54.93
C ARG A 16 -10.79 -26.23 -53.48
N SER A 17 -10.88 -27.56 -53.40
CA SER A 17 -10.32 -28.53 -52.46
C SER A 17 -9.83 -28.04 -51.10
N ALA A 18 -10.35 -28.70 -50.06
CA ALA A 18 -9.80 -28.75 -48.72
C ALA A 18 -8.39 -29.36 -48.74
N GLY A 19 -7.45 -28.68 -48.09
CA GLY A 19 -6.08 -29.13 -47.90
C GLY A 19 -5.32 -28.12 -47.06
N ASP A 20 -5.18 -28.44 -45.78
CA ASP A 20 -4.14 -28.04 -44.83
C ASP A 20 -3.39 -26.71 -45.10
N MET A 21 -3.74 -25.66 -44.36
CA MET A 21 -2.91 -24.46 -44.22
C MET A 21 -2.84 -24.06 -42.75
N SER A 22 -1.81 -24.61 -42.10
CA SER A 22 -0.99 -24.00 -41.05
C SER A 22 -1.42 -22.59 -40.63
N ARG A 23 -2.05 -22.50 -39.44
CA ARG A 23 -2.22 -21.25 -38.70
C ARG A 23 -0.88 -20.51 -38.61
N PRO A 24 -0.80 -19.21 -38.94
CA PRO A 24 0.43 -18.47 -38.71
C PRO A 24 0.67 -18.40 -37.21
N ARG A 25 1.77 -19.03 -36.75
CA ARG A 25 2.34 -18.82 -35.41
C ARG A 25 2.48 -17.32 -35.21
N ARG A 26 1.67 -16.76 -34.33
CA ARG A 26 1.76 -15.38 -33.88
C ARG A 26 3.10 -15.29 -33.14
N ARG A 27 4.15 -14.86 -33.86
CA ARG A 27 5.47 -14.56 -33.30
C ARG A 27 5.26 -13.78 -32.01
N GLY A 28 5.88 -14.26 -30.94
CA GLY A 28 5.79 -13.71 -29.60
C GLY A 28 5.74 -12.20 -29.61
N HIS A 29 4.71 -11.67 -28.96
CA HIS A 29 4.59 -10.26 -28.64
C HIS A 29 5.86 -9.89 -27.86
N LYS A 30 6.83 -9.25 -28.52
CA LYS A 30 7.88 -8.52 -27.83
C LYS A 30 7.16 -7.49 -26.96
N ASP A 31 7.31 -7.62 -25.65
CA ASP A 31 6.89 -6.66 -24.63
C ASP A 31 7.36 -5.24 -25.02
N GLY A 32 6.50 -4.55 -25.75
CA GLY A 32 6.66 -3.16 -26.16
C GLY A 32 5.63 -2.32 -25.41
N GLY A 33 5.77 -2.20 -24.09
CA GLY A 33 4.88 -1.36 -23.30
C GLY A 33 5.17 -1.40 -21.80
N HIS A 34 5.78 -0.32 -21.27
CA HIS A 34 5.78 0.06 -19.86
C HIS A 34 6.31 -0.98 -18.84
N GLY A 35 7.55 -1.45 -19.01
CA GLY A 35 8.25 -2.16 -17.94
C GLY A 35 8.62 -1.21 -16.80
N GLY A 36 8.14 -1.49 -15.58
CA GLY A 36 8.51 -0.77 -14.37
C GLY A 36 10.04 -0.74 -14.15
N GLN A 37 10.56 0.39 -13.64
CA GLN A 37 12.00 0.59 -13.44
C GLN A 37 12.44 0.51 -11.96
N ALA A 38 11.50 0.41 -11.01
CA ALA A 38 11.80 0.42 -9.59
C ALA A 38 12.43 -0.90 -9.13
N THR A 39 13.45 -0.80 -8.29
CA THR A 39 14.08 -1.96 -7.65
C THR A 39 13.28 -2.42 -6.45
N THR A 40 13.36 -3.70 -6.11
CA THR A 40 12.75 -4.30 -4.90
C THR A 40 13.08 -3.49 -3.64
N ILE A 41 14.32 -3.02 -3.49
CA ILE A 41 14.74 -2.20 -2.35
C ILE A 41 14.03 -0.84 -2.33
N SER A 42 13.93 -0.17 -3.48
CA SER A 42 13.22 1.10 -3.60
C SER A 42 11.73 0.94 -3.25
N SER A 43 11.12 -0.16 -3.68
CA SER A 43 9.73 -0.49 -3.36
C SER A 43 9.54 -0.76 -1.86
N VAL A 44 10.48 -1.45 -1.22
CA VAL A 44 10.48 -1.67 0.24
C VAL A 44 10.57 -0.34 0.98
N VAL A 45 11.49 0.54 0.61
CA VAL A 45 11.64 1.86 1.26
C VAL A 45 10.37 2.70 1.09
N ASN A 46 9.77 2.70 -0.10
CA ASN A 46 8.54 3.45 -0.35
C ASN A 46 7.36 2.92 0.50
N LEU A 47 7.20 1.59 0.56
CA LEU A 47 6.16 0.96 1.37
C LEU A 47 6.41 1.20 2.86
N LEU A 48 7.66 1.06 3.32
CA LEU A 48 8.07 1.29 4.70
C LEU A 48 7.85 2.75 5.14
N ASN A 49 8.18 3.73 4.28
CA ASN A 49 7.93 5.15 4.56
C ASN A 49 6.44 5.42 4.80
N THR A 50 5.56 4.71 4.08
CA THR A 50 4.11 4.82 4.26
C THR A 50 3.65 4.17 5.57
N ILE A 51 4.20 3.01 5.91
CA ILE A 51 3.86 2.29 7.14
C ILE A 51 4.34 3.10 8.35
N VAL A 52 5.65 3.32 8.48
CA VAL A 52 6.26 3.89 9.69
C VAL A 52 5.70 5.28 9.98
N GLY A 53 5.70 6.18 8.98
CA GLY A 53 4.97 7.46 8.93
C GLY A 53 4.53 8.13 10.25
N ALA A 54 3.30 8.67 10.27
CA ALA A 54 2.70 9.24 11.49
C ALA A 54 2.26 8.17 12.50
N GLY A 55 2.02 6.93 12.06
CA GLY A 55 1.58 5.83 12.93
C GLY A 55 2.55 5.57 14.08
N THR A 56 3.86 5.72 13.85
CA THR A 56 4.90 5.55 14.88
C THR A 56 4.72 6.49 16.08
N LEU A 57 4.23 7.71 15.85
CA LEU A 57 4.12 8.73 16.90
C LEU A 57 3.10 8.36 17.99
N ALA A 58 2.09 7.58 17.63
CA ALA A 58 1.01 7.15 18.51
C ALA A 58 1.24 5.78 19.15
N MET A 59 2.26 5.02 18.70
CA MET A 59 2.52 3.66 19.19
C MET A 59 2.74 3.57 20.72
N PRO A 60 3.48 4.51 21.35
CA PRO A 60 3.62 4.50 22.81
C PRO A 60 2.30 4.73 23.54
N SER A 61 1.39 5.55 22.99
CA SER A 61 0.06 5.79 23.57
C SER A 61 -0.83 4.55 23.46
N VAL A 62 -0.71 3.78 22.38
CA VAL A 62 -1.40 2.48 22.29
C VAL A 62 -0.95 1.53 23.41
N MET A 63 0.35 1.50 23.72
CA MET A 63 0.88 0.68 24.82
C MET A 63 0.35 1.11 26.19
N SER A 64 0.07 2.41 26.40
CA SER A 64 -0.52 2.84 27.67
C SER A 64 -1.90 2.21 27.85
N HIS A 65 -2.76 2.19 26.83
CA HIS A 65 -4.09 1.58 26.93
C HIS A 65 -4.08 0.04 27.00
N MET A 66 -3.18 -0.60 26.27
CA MET A 66 -3.18 -2.07 26.13
C MET A 66 -2.25 -2.81 27.10
N GLY A 67 -1.26 -2.12 27.64
CA GLY A 67 -0.12 -2.74 28.30
C GLY A 67 0.85 -3.37 27.29
N ILE A 68 2.08 -3.66 27.76
CA ILE A 68 3.19 -4.09 26.88
C ILE A 68 2.89 -5.43 26.21
N MET A 69 2.44 -6.44 26.96
CA MET A 69 2.27 -7.79 26.42
C MET A 69 1.17 -7.86 25.35
N LEU A 70 -0.02 -7.34 25.65
CA LEU A 70 -1.11 -7.28 24.68
C LEU A 70 -0.77 -6.36 23.50
N GLY A 71 -0.14 -5.21 23.75
CA GLY A 71 0.26 -4.28 22.70
C GLY A 71 1.22 -4.90 21.70
N VAL A 72 2.24 -5.64 22.14
CA VAL A 72 3.17 -6.36 21.25
C VAL A 72 2.45 -7.43 20.45
N VAL A 73 1.58 -8.23 21.09
CA VAL A 73 0.79 -9.26 20.40
C VAL A 73 -0.10 -8.63 19.31
N LEU A 74 -0.75 -7.51 19.61
CA LEU A 74 -1.61 -6.81 18.66
C LEU A 74 -0.83 -6.15 17.52
N ILE A 75 0.36 -5.58 17.79
CA ILE A 75 1.24 -5.05 16.74
C ILE A 75 1.65 -6.18 15.77
N LEU A 76 2.01 -7.35 16.28
CA LEU A 76 2.38 -8.51 15.44
C LEU A 76 1.17 -9.07 14.67
N TRP A 77 0.02 -9.20 15.33
CA TRP A 77 -1.21 -9.69 14.72
C TRP A 77 -1.73 -8.75 13.62
N SER A 78 -1.72 -7.43 13.88
CA SER A 78 -2.09 -6.43 12.88
C SER A 78 -1.11 -6.40 11.71
N GLY A 79 0.19 -6.57 11.98
CA GLY A 79 1.20 -6.70 10.92
C GLY A 79 0.95 -7.94 10.05
N LEU A 80 0.67 -9.10 10.66
CA LEU A 80 0.39 -10.34 9.93
C LEU A 80 -0.86 -10.23 9.04
N THR A 81 -1.96 -9.70 9.59
CA THR A 81 -3.21 -9.51 8.85
C THR A 81 -3.08 -8.48 7.74
N ALA A 82 -2.31 -7.39 7.95
CA ALA A 82 -1.98 -6.42 6.90
C ALA A 82 -1.09 -7.01 5.80
N ALA A 83 -0.07 -7.81 6.16
CA ALA A 83 0.76 -8.52 5.18
C ALA A 83 -0.08 -9.47 4.32
N PHE A 84 -1.03 -10.17 4.94
CA PHE A 84 -1.97 -11.03 4.22
C PHE A 84 -2.90 -10.22 3.29
N GLY A 85 -3.41 -9.06 3.73
CA GLY A 85 -4.17 -8.14 2.89
C GLY A 85 -3.40 -7.66 1.65
N LEU A 86 -2.15 -7.24 1.82
CA LEU A 86 -1.25 -6.84 0.73
C LEU A 86 -0.98 -8.01 -0.23
N TYR A 87 -0.79 -9.20 0.31
CA TYR A 87 -0.60 -10.41 -0.49
C TYR A 87 -1.83 -10.69 -1.37
N LEU A 88 -3.04 -10.67 -0.80
CA LEU A 88 -4.28 -10.86 -1.56
C LEU A 88 -4.44 -9.78 -2.64
N GLN A 89 -4.16 -8.51 -2.31
CA GLN A 89 -4.24 -7.41 -3.27
C GLN A 89 -3.26 -7.61 -4.44
N SER A 90 -2.05 -8.08 -4.17
CA SER A 90 -1.06 -8.37 -5.22
C SER A 90 -1.47 -9.54 -6.12
N ARG A 91 -2.14 -10.55 -5.57
CA ARG A 91 -2.71 -11.65 -6.35
C ARG A 91 -3.83 -11.16 -7.25
N CYS A 92 -4.73 -10.31 -6.73
CA CYS A 92 -5.78 -9.70 -7.54
C CYS A 92 -5.24 -8.83 -8.68
N ALA A 93 -4.09 -8.17 -8.47
CA ALA A 93 -3.45 -7.36 -9.51
C ALA A 93 -3.04 -8.18 -10.75
N ARG A 94 -2.77 -9.49 -10.60
CA ARG A 94 -2.41 -10.37 -11.73
C ARG A 94 -3.56 -10.59 -12.71
N TYR A 95 -4.80 -10.31 -12.30
CA TYR A 95 -6.00 -10.39 -13.15
C TYR A 95 -6.22 -9.12 -13.99
N LEU A 96 -5.35 -8.11 -13.86
CA LEU A 96 -5.39 -6.86 -14.61
C LEU A 96 -4.16 -6.77 -15.52
N ASP A 97 -4.29 -6.01 -16.61
CA ASP A 97 -3.17 -5.74 -17.49
C ASP A 97 -2.03 -5.01 -16.76
N ARG A 98 -0.79 -5.37 -17.11
CA ARG A 98 0.41 -4.76 -16.51
C ARG A 98 0.41 -3.25 -16.71
N GLY A 99 0.73 -2.52 -15.63
CA GLY A 99 0.82 -1.06 -15.64
C GLY A 99 -0.50 -0.31 -15.46
N THR A 100 -1.66 -1.01 -15.51
CA THR A 100 -2.99 -0.40 -15.34
C THR A 100 -3.68 -0.77 -14.02
N SER A 101 -2.99 -1.56 -13.18
CA SER A 101 -3.55 -2.05 -11.92
C SER A 101 -3.96 -0.89 -11.00
N SER A 102 -5.23 -0.86 -10.59
CA SER A 102 -5.78 0.12 -9.64
C SER A 102 -7.00 -0.45 -8.93
N PHE A 103 -7.35 0.11 -7.76
CA PHE A 103 -8.57 -0.27 -7.03
C PHE A 103 -9.83 -0.11 -7.88
N PHE A 104 -9.90 0.97 -8.67
CA PHE A 104 -11.00 1.21 -9.58
C PHE A 104 -11.10 0.11 -10.65
N ALA A 105 -10.00 -0.20 -11.35
CA ALA A 105 -10.01 -1.24 -12.39
C ALA A 105 -10.39 -2.61 -11.82
N LEU A 106 -9.88 -2.96 -10.63
CA LEU A 106 -10.23 -4.21 -9.95
C LEU A 106 -11.70 -4.25 -9.51
N SER A 107 -12.25 -3.12 -9.07
CA SER A 107 -13.65 -3.02 -8.67
C SER A 107 -14.61 -3.19 -9.86
N GLN A 108 -14.26 -2.70 -11.04
CA GLN A 108 -15.09 -2.82 -12.25
C GLN A 108 -15.26 -4.28 -12.70
N ILE A 109 -14.21 -5.10 -12.57
CA ILE A 109 -14.27 -6.53 -12.93
C ILE A 109 -14.88 -7.40 -11.83
N THR A 110 -14.99 -6.89 -10.59
CA THR A 110 -15.39 -7.70 -9.43
C THR A 110 -16.76 -7.31 -8.86
N TYR A 111 -16.88 -6.07 -8.38
CA TYR A 111 -18.09 -5.53 -7.75
C TYR A 111 -18.37 -4.10 -8.27
N PRO A 112 -18.86 -3.95 -9.52
CA PRO A 112 -19.03 -2.65 -10.15
C PRO A 112 -20.01 -1.73 -9.40
N ASN A 113 -21.03 -2.31 -8.75
CA ASN A 113 -22.01 -1.56 -7.96
C ASN A 113 -21.49 -1.12 -6.58
N ALA A 114 -20.45 -1.77 -6.05
CA ALA A 114 -19.85 -1.46 -4.75
C ALA A 114 -18.56 -0.63 -4.85
N ALA A 115 -18.03 -0.42 -6.06
CA ALA A 115 -16.83 0.38 -6.34
C ALA A 115 -16.83 1.73 -5.62
N VAL A 116 -17.98 2.41 -5.59
CA VAL A 116 -18.16 3.72 -4.94
C VAL A 116 -17.90 3.67 -3.44
N ILE A 117 -18.33 2.61 -2.75
CA ILE A 117 -18.14 2.46 -1.31
C ILE A 117 -16.65 2.29 -1.02
N PHE A 118 -15.96 1.56 -1.89
CA PHE A 118 -14.54 1.28 -1.77
C PHE A 118 -13.68 2.51 -2.06
N ASP A 119 -13.98 3.24 -3.13
CA ASP A 119 -13.33 4.52 -3.43
C ASP A 119 -13.64 5.58 -2.34
N ALA A 120 -14.86 5.60 -1.80
CA ALA A 120 -15.18 6.48 -0.66
C ALA A 120 -14.35 6.14 0.59
N ALA A 121 -14.13 4.84 0.88
CA ALA A 121 -13.27 4.42 1.98
C ALA A 121 -11.81 4.84 1.77
N ILE A 122 -11.29 4.74 0.55
CA ILE A 122 -9.94 5.24 0.20
C ILE A 122 -9.85 6.76 0.36
N ALA A 123 -10.85 7.50 -0.11
CA ALA A 123 -10.92 8.95 0.06
C ALA A 123 -10.92 9.35 1.54
N ILE A 124 -11.79 8.72 2.37
CA ILE A 124 -11.85 8.97 3.82
C ILE A 124 -10.50 8.66 4.48
N LYS A 125 -9.88 7.54 4.12
CA LYS A 125 -8.58 7.15 4.66
C LYS A 125 -7.52 8.20 4.35
N CYS A 126 -7.33 8.53 3.09
CA CYS A 126 -6.29 9.45 2.64
C CYS A 126 -6.53 10.87 3.16
N PHE A 127 -7.79 11.31 3.19
CA PHE A 127 -8.19 12.58 3.80
C PHE A 127 -7.77 12.63 5.28
N GLY A 128 -8.13 11.61 6.06
CA GLY A 128 -7.83 11.55 7.49
C GLY A 128 -6.34 11.50 7.81
N VAL A 129 -5.54 10.77 7.01
CA VAL A 129 -4.07 10.81 7.11
C VAL A 129 -3.55 12.23 6.85
N GLY A 130 -4.07 12.90 5.82
CA GLY A 130 -3.71 14.29 5.50
C GLY A 130 -4.03 15.27 6.63
N VAL A 131 -5.20 15.14 7.27
CA VAL A 131 -5.58 15.91 8.46
C VAL A 131 -4.63 15.63 9.62
N SER A 132 -4.28 14.37 9.85
CA SER A 132 -3.34 13.96 10.93
C SER A 132 -1.97 14.61 10.75
N TYR A 133 -1.48 14.71 9.52
CA TYR A 133 -0.25 15.45 9.21
C TYR A 133 -0.37 16.95 9.52
N MET A 134 -1.51 17.59 9.27
CA MET A 134 -1.72 18.99 9.64
C MET A 134 -1.69 19.20 11.14
N ILE A 135 -2.34 18.29 11.89
CA ILE A 135 -2.34 18.30 13.35
C ILE A 135 -0.90 18.19 13.88
N ILE A 136 -0.11 17.25 13.35
CA ILE A 136 1.30 17.08 13.73
C ILE A 136 2.12 18.36 13.50
N ILE A 137 1.92 19.05 12.36
CA ILE A 137 2.61 20.33 12.10
C ILE A 137 2.24 21.36 13.16
N GLY A 138 0.94 21.52 13.44
CA GLY A 138 0.45 22.47 14.43
C GLY A 138 0.94 22.18 15.85
N ASP A 139 1.07 20.91 16.21
CA ASP A 139 1.49 20.51 17.56
C ASP A 139 3.02 20.61 17.76
N LEU A 140 3.81 20.40 16.70
CA LEU A 140 5.26 20.37 16.79
C LEU A 140 5.93 21.71 16.51
N MET A 141 5.40 22.53 15.59
CA MET A 141 6.05 23.79 15.18
C MET A 141 6.23 24.82 16.30
N PRO A 142 5.26 25.03 17.22
CA PRO A 142 5.49 25.89 18.38
C PRO A 142 6.75 25.47 19.17
N GLY A 143 6.94 24.16 19.38
CA GLY A 143 8.11 23.62 20.05
C GLY A 143 9.40 23.78 19.25
N VAL A 144 9.35 23.69 17.92
CA VAL A 144 10.50 23.95 17.04
C VAL A 144 10.97 25.39 17.17
N VAL A 145 10.02 26.33 17.14
CA VAL A 145 10.31 27.76 17.16
C VAL A 145 10.82 28.20 18.53
N LEU A 146 10.23 27.70 19.61
CA LEU A 146 10.74 27.92 20.97
C LEU A 146 12.18 27.37 21.14
N GLY A 147 12.50 26.25 20.50
CA GLY A 147 13.81 25.63 20.57
C GLY A 147 14.91 26.39 19.81
N PHE A 148 14.58 27.04 18.68
CA PHE A 148 15.55 27.80 17.89
C PHE A 148 15.58 29.29 18.20
N LEU A 149 14.46 29.87 18.61
CA LEU A 149 14.31 31.28 18.95
C LEU A 149 13.96 31.40 20.44
N SER A 150 14.96 31.62 21.27
CA SER A 150 14.79 31.84 22.72
C SER A 150 13.89 33.04 23.05
N ASN A 151 13.76 34.00 22.13
CA ASN A 151 12.87 35.17 22.24
C ASN A 151 11.47 34.97 21.61
N ALA A 152 11.10 33.75 21.22
CA ALA A 152 9.79 33.49 20.59
C ALA A 152 8.60 33.84 21.49
N ASN A 153 8.78 33.81 22.82
CA ASN A 153 7.76 34.21 23.80
C ASN A 153 7.32 35.68 23.66
N SER A 154 8.14 36.52 23.03
CA SER A 154 7.82 37.94 22.75
C SER A 154 6.77 38.12 21.66
N ALA A 155 6.47 37.07 20.88
CA ALA A 155 5.53 37.07 19.79
C ALA A 155 4.50 35.94 19.99
N PRO A 156 3.34 36.22 20.63
CA PRO A 156 2.35 35.18 20.99
C PRO A 156 1.85 34.34 19.82
N TYR A 157 1.82 34.90 18.61
CA TYR A 157 1.40 34.19 17.40
C TYR A 157 2.38 33.08 16.97
N LEU A 158 3.67 33.14 17.34
CA LEU A 158 4.67 32.12 17.01
C LEU A 158 4.50 30.84 17.84
N VAL A 159 3.81 30.92 18.98
CA VAL A 159 3.51 29.78 19.85
C VAL A 159 2.10 29.24 19.56
N ASP A 160 1.32 29.92 18.72
CA ASP A 160 -0.01 29.48 18.35
C ASP A 160 0.02 28.35 17.31
N ARG A 161 -0.69 27.26 17.62
CA ARG A 161 -0.86 26.08 16.76
C ARG A 161 -1.55 26.45 15.45
N ASN A 162 -2.60 27.27 15.51
CA ASN A 162 -3.44 27.56 14.35
C ASN A 162 -2.69 28.41 13.32
N PHE A 163 -1.86 29.34 13.80
CA PHE A 163 -0.92 30.08 12.96
C PHE A 163 -0.03 29.14 12.12
N TRP A 164 0.59 28.12 12.73
CA TRP A 164 1.47 27.19 12.01
C TRP A 164 0.74 26.28 11.03
N ILE A 165 -0.45 25.79 11.38
CA ILE A 165 -1.30 25.04 10.45
C ILE A 165 -1.58 25.90 9.22
N THR A 166 -1.94 27.18 9.41
CA THR A 166 -2.21 28.12 8.32
C THR A 166 -0.97 28.42 7.48
N ALA A 167 0.18 28.65 8.11
CA ALA A 167 1.43 28.95 7.42
C ALA A 167 1.89 27.79 6.52
N PHE A 168 1.85 26.55 7.04
CA PHE A 168 2.21 25.37 6.25
C PHE A 168 1.17 25.05 5.18
N MET A 169 -0.10 25.39 5.40
CA MET A 169 -1.13 25.23 4.38
C MET A 169 -0.77 26.00 3.10
N LEU A 170 -0.23 27.20 3.22
CA LEU A 170 0.24 27.99 2.07
C LEU A 170 1.39 27.33 1.31
N ILE A 171 2.22 26.53 1.99
CA ILE A 171 3.31 25.76 1.37
C ILE A 171 2.77 24.47 0.73
N ILE A 172 1.78 23.84 1.35
CA ILE A 172 1.23 22.54 0.92
C ILE A 172 0.31 22.68 -0.28
N ILE A 173 -0.41 23.80 -0.41
CA ILE A 173 -1.25 24.11 -1.56
C ILE A 173 -0.45 23.95 -2.87
N PRO A 174 0.60 24.74 -3.15
CA PRO A 174 1.32 24.63 -4.43
C PRO A 174 1.90 23.23 -4.67
N LEU A 175 2.36 22.54 -3.62
CA LEU A 175 2.87 21.18 -3.71
C LEU A 175 1.79 20.16 -4.10
N SER A 176 0.56 20.34 -3.63
CA SER A 176 -0.57 19.43 -3.91
C SER A 176 -1.19 19.63 -5.29
N PHE A 177 -0.96 20.78 -5.92
CA PHE A 177 -1.37 21.06 -7.30
C PHE A 177 -0.41 20.48 -8.35
N LEU A 178 0.78 20.01 -7.95
CA LEU A 178 1.69 19.33 -8.85
C LEU A 178 1.07 18.03 -9.37
N ARG A 179 0.96 17.92 -10.71
CA ARG A 179 0.35 16.74 -11.36
C ARG A 179 1.22 15.49 -11.27
N ARG A 180 2.53 15.67 -11.20
CA ARG A 180 3.53 14.62 -11.06
C ARG A 180 4.55 15.08 -10.05
N LEU A 181 4.81 14.26 -9.06
CA LEU A 181 5.84 14.50 -8.07
C LEU A 181 7.09 13.71 -8.49
N ASP A 182 7.66 14.01 -9.66
CA ASP A 182 8.82 13.27 -10.20
C ASP A 182 10.09 13.45 -9.31
N SER A 183 10.09 14.45 -8.42
CA SER A 183 11.12 14.69 -7.39
C SER A 183 10.98 13.83 -6.12
N LEU A 184 9.99 12.93 -6.06
CA LEU A 184 9.67 12.07 -4.90
C LEU A 184 10.80 11.16 -4.39
N LYS A 185 11.78 10.87 -5.25
CA LYS A 185 12.94 10.07 -4.86
C LYS A 185 13.71 10.74 -3.73
N TYR A 186 13.84 12.07 -3.78
CA TYR A 186 14.53 12.83 -2.73
C TYR A 186 13.69 12.98 -1.48
N THR A 187 12.37 13.17 -1.61
CA THR A 187 11.47 13.26 -0.43
C THR A 187 11.40 11.93 0.32
N SER A 188 11.52 10.80 -0.37
CA SER A 188 11.59 9.47 0.25
C SER A 188 12.86 9.26 1.08
N ILE A 189 13.99 9.82 0.65
CA ILE A 189 15.26 9.79 1.42
C ILE A 189 15.13 10.67 2.66
N VAL A 190 14.60 11.89 2.51
CA VAL A 190 14.35 12.79 3.64
C VAL A 190 13.42 12.13 4.65
N ALA A 191 12.36 11.48 4.19
CA ALA A 191 11.43 10.74 5.04
C ALA A 191 12.12 9.65 5.85
N LEU A 192 12.96 8.84 5.20
CA LEU A 192 13.71 7.76 5.85
C LEU A 192 14.69 8.29 6.90
N VAL A 193 15.39 9.39 6.60
CA VAL A 193 16.31 10.05 7.55
C VAL A 193 15.54 10.60 8.75
N SER A 194 14.40 11.27 8.53
CA SER A 194 13.56 11.79 9.62
C SER A 194 13.03 10.67 10.52
N ILE A 195 12.60 9.55 9.94
CA ILE A 195 12.15 8.36 10.68
C ILE A 195 13.31 7.75 11.48
N GLY A 196 14.48 7.59 10.87
CA GLY A 196 15.67 7.08 11.55
C GLY A 196 16.07 7.97 12.73
N TYR A 197 16.04 9.30 12.52
CA TYR A 197 16.31 10.27 13.58
C TYR A 197 15.31 10.17 14.72
N LEU A 198 14.01 10.02 14.41
CA LEU A 198 12.96 9.82 15.41
C LEU A 198 13.26 8.60 16.28
N ILE A 199 13.62 7.47 15.68
CA ILE A 199 13.92 6.24 16.42
C ILE A 199 15.10 6.47 17.37
N VAL A 200 16.18 7.10 16.89
CA VAL A 200 17.34 7.44 17.71
C VAL A 200 16.96 8.40 18.84
N LEU A 201 16.13 9.40 18.57
CA LEU A 201 15.68 10.37 19.57
C LEU A 201 14.88 9.68 20.69
N VAL A 202 13.96 8.79 20.34
CA VAL A 202 13.16 8.04 21.34
C VAL A 202 14.07 7.15 22.19
N ILE A 203 15.02 6.44 21.59
CA ILE A 203 15.97 5.59 22.31
C ILE A 203 16.88 6.44 23.22
N TYR A 204 17.32 7.60 22.75
CA TYR A 204 18.16 8.52 23.53
C TYR A 204 17.43 9.02 24.77
N HIS A 205 16.18 9.48 24.63
CA HIS A 205 15.37 9.93 25.76
C HIS A 205 15.04 8.77 26.71
N PHE A 206 14.78 7.58 26.19
CA PHE A 206 14.68 6.39 27.03
C PHE A 206 15.96 6.13 27.84
N ALA A 207 17.15 6.25 27.24
CA ALA A 207 18.40 5.99 27.95
C ALA A 207 18.82 7.10 28.93
N SER A 208 18.38 8.34 28.70
CA SER A 208 18.89 9.53 29.42
C SER A 208 17.89 10.11 30.42
N ASP A 209 16.59 10.03 30.16
CA ASP A 209 15.58 10.61 31.03
C ASP A 209 15.23 9.66 32.18
N LYS A 210 14.75 10.24 33.29
CA LYS A 210 14.22 9.44 34.40
C LYS A 210 12.96 8.73 33.93
N HIS A 211 12.95 7.41 34.05
CA HIS A 211 11.80 6.58 33.69
C HIS A 211 10.59 6.89 34.58
N ALA A 212 9.40 6.62 34.04
CA ALA A 212 8.15 6.71 34.78
C ALA A 212 8.14 5.76 35.99
N ASP A 213 7.39 6.13 37.02
CA ASP A 213 7.28 5.34 38.24
C ASP A 213 6.83 3.90 37.91
N PRO A 214 7.46 2.86 38.50
CA PRO A 214 7.15 1.46 38.19
C PRO A 214 5.66 1.09 38.33
N GLY A 215 4.92 1.77 39.21
CA GLY A 215 3.48 1.56 39.40
C GLY A 215 2.60 2.08 38.26
N SER A 216 3.14 2.93 37.38
CA SER A 216 2.45 3.44 36.20
C SER A 216 2.65 2.56 34.95
N ILE A 217 3.44 1.49 35.05
CA ILE A 217 3.79 0.63 33.91
C ILE A 217 2.93 -0.62 33.93
N ARG A 218 2.07 -0.73 32.92
CA ARG A 218 1.20 -1.86 32.67
C ARG A 218 1.91 -2.90 31.80
N VAL A 219 2.44 -3.95 32.42
CA VAL A 219 3.10 -5.04 31.68
C VAL A 219 2.08 -6.05 31.16
N ILE A 220 1.25 -6.60 32.07
CA ILE A 220 0.24 -7.63 31.77
C ILE A 220 -1.19 -7.07 31.93
N GLN A 221 -1.40 -6.13 32.85
CA GLN A 221 -2.70 -5.52 33.09
C GLN A 221 -3.05 -4.59 31.93
N TRP A 222 -4.24 -4.74 31.34
CA TRP A 222 -4.76 -3.82 30.32
C TRP A 222 -5.71 -2.78 30.94
N GLY A 223 -5.87 -1.62 30.29
CA GLY A 223 -6.77 -0.55 30.75
C GLY A 223 -8.26 -0.91 30.71
N GLY A 224 -8.62 -2.01 30.03
CA GLY A 224 -9.98 -2.54 29.90
C GLY A 224 -10.34 -2.85 28.45
N ALA A 225 -11.43 -3.59 28.23
CA ALA A 225 -11.87 -3.96 26.89
C ALA A 225 -12.22 -2.75 26.01
N ILE A 226 -12.79 -1.70 26.61
CA ILE A 226 -13.18 -0.48 25.87
C ILE A 226 -11.93 0.30 25.42
N GLU A 227 -10.99 0.58 26.32
CA GLU A 227 -9.76 1.31 25.99
C GLU A 227 -8.91 0.57 24.95
N THR A 228 -8.75 -0.74 25.12
CA THR A 228 -8.00 -1.58 24.18
C THR A 228 -8.64 -1.60 22.79
N LEU A 229 -9.95 -1.80 22.69
CA LEU A 229 -10.64 -1.84 21.41
C LEU A 229 -10.75 -0.45 20.74
N SER A 230 -10.72 0.63 21.51
CA SER A 230 -10.65 2.00 20.96
C SER A 230 -9.26 2.35 20.41
N ALA A 231 -8.19 1.77 20.97
CA ALA A 231 -6.80 1.97 20.50
C ALA A 231 -6.39 1.02 19.36
N LEU A 232 -7.04 -0.14 19.20
CA LEU A 232 -6.77 -1.11 18.12
C LEU A 232 -6.77 -0.49 16.71
N PRO A 233 -7.73 0.37 16.35
CA PRO A 233 -7.74 1.08 15.07
C PRO A 233 -6.48 1.88 14.76
N VAL A 234 -5.81 2.44 15.79
CA VAL A 234 -4.57 3.20 15.61
C VAL A 234 -3.45 2.27 15.11
N VAL A 235 -3.41 1.03 15.60
CA VAL A 235 -2.47 0.01 15.13
C VAL A 235 -2.80 -0.42 13.70
N VAL A 236 -4.08 -0.67 13.40
CA VAL A 236 -4.54 -1.02 12.04
C VAL A 236 -4.21 0.10 11.04
N PHE A 237 -4.46 1.35 11.44
CA PHE A 237 -4.10 2.53 10.67
C PHE A 237 -2.61 2.55 10.34
N ALA A 238 -1.75 2.31 11.33
CA ALA A 238 -0.31 2.40 11.16
C ALA A 238 0.22 1.40 10.11
N TYR A 239 -0.32 0.19 10.07
CA TYR A 239 0.04 -0.80 9.05
C TYR A 239 -0.62 -0.57 7.67
N THR A 240 -1.38 0.51 7.48
CA THR A 240 -2.12 0.73 6.24
C THR A 240 -1.29 1.41 5.15
N CYS A 241 -0.75 0.58 4.26
CA CYS A 241 -0.04 1.01 3.06
C CYS A 241 -0.65 0.49 1.73
N HIS A 242 -1.79 -0.21 1.81
CA HIS A 242 -2.50 -0.87 0.71
C HIS A 242 -2.83 0.05 -0.48
N GLN A 243 -3.10 1.33 -0.24
CA GLN A 243 -3.38 2.30 -1.31
C GLN A 243 -2.20 2.49 -2.28
N ASN A 244 -0.97 2.31 -1.79
CA ASN A 244 0.26 2.48 -2.58
C ASN A 244 0.69 1.18 -3.28
N MET A 245 0.10 0.03 -2.91
CA MET A 245 0.56 -1.28 -3.38
C MET A 245 0.42 -1.45 -4.91
N PHE A 246 -0.68 -0.98 -5.51
CA PHE A 246 -0.84 -1.08 -6.97
C PHE A 246 0.16 -0.20 -7.76
N SER A 247 0.49 1.00 -7.26
CA SER A 247 1.54 1.83 -7.88
C SER A 247 2.89 1.13 -7.78
N ILE A 248 3.21 0.54 -6.63
CA ILE A 248 4.43 -0.26 -6.47
C ILE A 248 4.47 -1.43 -7.45
N LEU A 249 3.38 -2.18 -7.61
CA LEU A 249 3.31 -3.30 -8.55
C LEU A 249 3.46 -2.88 -10.02
N ASN A 250 2.92 -1.71 -10.39
CA ASN A 250 3.06 -1.16 -11.74
C ASN A 250 4.49 -0.65 -12.01
N GLU A 251 5.21 -0.21 -10.97
CA GLU A 251 6.56 0.35 -11.10
C GLU A 251 7.69 -0.68 -10.89
N LEU A 252 7.40 -1.83 -10.27
CA LEU A 252 8.39 -2.84 -9.92
C LEU A 252 8.97 -3.54 -11.15
N LYS A 253 10.30 -3.55 -11.24
CA LYS A 253 11.04 -4.20 -12.35
C LYS A 253 10.85 -5.72 -12.40
N ASP A 254 10.98 -6.38 -11.25
CA ASP A 254 10.72 -7.81 -11.09
C ASP A 254 9.38 -8.01 -10.38
N ASN A 255 8.33 -8.18 -11.17
CA ASN A 255 6.97 -8.42 -10.68
C ASN A 255 6.66 -9.91 -10.47
N SER A 256 7.67 -10.74 -10.20
CA SER A 256 7.47 -12.14 -9.81
C SER A 256 6.81 -12.24 -8.42
N PRO A 257 5.97 -13.26 -8.17
CA PRO A 257 5.33 -13.46 -6.86
C PRO A 257 6.33 -13.48 -5.70
N SER A 258 7.49 -14.10 -5.93
CA SER A 258 8.54 -14.19 -4.91
C SER A 258 9.16 -12.83 -4.57
N SER A 259 9.33 -11.94 -5.55
CA SER A 259 9.81 -10.57 -5.34
C SER A 259 8.78 -9.77 -4.55
N ILE A 260 7.50 -9.86 -4.92
CA ILE A 260 6.40 -9.16 -4.24
C ILE A 260 6.27 -9.60 -2.78
N ILE A 261 6.25 -10.92 -2.51
CA ILE A 261 6.20 -11.46 -1.15
C ILE A 261 7.43 -11.02 -0.36
N GLY A 262 8.59 -10.98 -1.01
CA GLY A 262 9.81 -10.40 -0.45
C GLY A 262 9.60 -8.94 -0.02
N VAL A 263 9.10 -8.08 -0.91
CA VAL A 263 8.81 -6.66 -0.63
C VAL A 263 7.86 -6.50 0.55
N VAL A 264 6.74 -7.22 0.54
CA VAL A 264 5.72 -7.16 1.60
C VAL A 264 6.31 -7.64 2.93
N GLY A 265 6.95 -8.80 2.95
CA GLY A 265 7.52 -9.40 4.15
C GLY A 265 8.61 -8.55 4.78
N THR A 266 9.55 -8.01 3.99
CA THR A 266 10.61 -7.16 4.52
C THR A 266 10.08 -5.81 5.00
N SER A 267 9.09 -5.23 4.32
CA SER A 267 8.52 -3.94 4.71
C SER A 267 7.71 -4.04 6.00
N ILE A 268 6.82 -5.04 6.10
CA ILE A 268 6.00 -5.25 7.31
C ILE A 268 6.86 -5.70 8.49
N GLY A 269 7.82 -6.61 8.26
CA GLY A 269 8.70 -7.10 9.33
C GLY A 269 9.62 -6.02 9.90
N SER A 270 10.20 -5.16 9.04
CA SER A 270 10.99 -4.02 9.50
C SER A 270 10.14 -2.97 10.21
N ALA A 271 8.94 -2.66 9.70
CA ALA A 271 8.00 -1.77 10.37
C ALA A 271 7.58 -2.29 11.76
N ALA A 272 7.25 -3.57 11.87
CA ALA A 272 6.88 -4.19 13.14
C ALA A 272 8.00 -4.08 14.18
N SER A 273 9.25 -4.29 13.75
CA SER A 273 10.43 -4.13 14.61
C SER A 273 10.57 -2.69 15.10
N ILE A 274 10.42 -1.71 14.20
CA ILE A 274 10.46 -0.28 14.55
C ILE A 274 9.35 0.09 15.52
N TYR A 275 8.12 -0.35 15.26
CA TYR A 275 6.99 -0.07 16.14
C TYR A 275 7.19 -0.68 17.52
N ILE A 276 7.62 -1.94 17.63
CA ILE A 276 7.85 -2.57 18.93
C ILE A 276 8.90 -1.79 19.72
N VAL A 277 10.04 -1.44 19.10
CA VAL A 277 11.09 -0.67 19.76
C VAL A 277 10.54 0.66 20.23
N VAL A 278 9.97 1.48 19.33
CA VAL A 278 9.48 2.82 19.68
C VAL A 278 8.35 2.77 20.71
N ALA A 279 7.41 1.82 20.56
CA ALA A 279 6.28 1.64 21.46
C ALA A 279 6.74 1.33 22.88
N ILE A 280 7.64 0.35 23.04
CA ILE A 280 8.15 -0.07 24.34
C ILE A 280 9.01 1.03 24.95
N THR A 281 10.02 1.54 24.24
CA THR A 281 10.93 2.54 24.81
C THR A 281 10.18 3.84 25.13
N GLY A 282 9.29 4.30 24.25
CA GLY A 282 8.48 5.50 24.51
C GLY A 282 7.50 5.31 25.67
N TYR A 283 6.89 4.13 25.79
CA TYR A 283 5.99 3.83 26.91
C TYR A 283 6.73 3.74 28.25
N LEU A 284 7.92 3.14 28.29
CA LEU A 284 8.71 3.07 29.52
C LEU A 284 9.22 4.45 29.98
N THR A 285 9.42 5.39 29.06
CA THR A 285 9.82 6.76 29.42
C THR A 285 8.72 7.52 30.15
N PHE A 286 7.47 7.49 29.67
CA PHE A 286 6.39 8.33 30.21
C PHE A 286 5.25 7.55 30.92
N GLY A 287 5.29 6.21 30.91
CA GLY A 287 4.29 5.36 31.55
C GLY A 287 2.88 5.61 31.01
N ASN A 288 1.88 5.59 31.89
CA ASN A 288 0.49 5.83 31.49
C ASN A 288 0.16 7.28 31.09
N ALA A 289 1.10 8.23 31.26
CA ALA A 289 0.89 9.63 30.90
C ALA A 289 1.21 9.95 29.43
N VAL A 290 1.60 8.95 28.63
CA VAL A 290 1.87 9.11 27.20
C VAL A 290 0.65 9.65 26.45
N VAL A 291 0.83 10.76 25.75
CA VAL A 291 -0.20 11.33 24.84
C VAL A 291 -0.07 10.75 23.42
N GLY A 292 -1.10 10.96 22.58
CA GLY A 292 -1.17 10.41 21.22
C GLY A 292 -0.02 10.79 20.26
N ASN A 293 0.84 11.74 20.65
CA ASN A 293 2.07 12.09 19.94
C ASN A 293 3.25 12.11 20.92
N ILE A 294 4.05 11.06 20.94
CA ILE A 294 5.22 10.95 21.85
C ILE A 294 6.19 12.12 21.71
N VAL A 295 6.33 12.69 20.51
CA VAL A 295 7.33 13.72 20.23
C VAL A 295 6.96 15.07 20.82
N SER A 296 5.66 15.34 21.03
CA SER A 296 5.23 16.59 21.68
C SER A 296 5.60 16.61 23.17
N MET A 297 5.81 15.45 23.79
CA MET A 297 6.19 15.33 25.21
C MET A 297 7.67 15.60 25.49
N TYR A 298 8.55 15.51 24.47
CA TYR A 298 9.96 15.77 24.69
C TYR A 298 10.24 17.26 24.92
N PRO A 299 11.11 17.61 25.89
CA PRO A 299 11.47 18.99 26.16
C PRO A 299 12.17 19.65 24.96
N THR A 300 12.21 20.98 24.92
CA THR A 300 12.80 21.77 23.82
C THR A 300 14.34 21.83 23.89
N GLY A 301 15.00 20.66 23.89
CA GLY A 301 16.45 20.55 23.72
C GLY A 301 16.87 20.56 22.24
N ALA A 302 18.15 20.82 21.94
CA ALA A 302 18.62 20.92 20.55
C ALA A 302 18.30 19.67 19.70
N ALA A 303 18.52 18.47 20.23
CA ALA A 303 18.20 17.22 19.55
C ALA A 303 16.69 17.04 19.33
N SER A 304 15.89 17.26 20.38
CA SER A 304 14.43 17.15 20.30
C SER A 304 13.82 18.17 19.34
N THR A 305 14.35 19.39 19.30
CA THR A 305 13.97 20.45 18.35
C THR A 305 14.29 20.07 16.91
N ILE A 306 15.50 19.54 16.65
CA ILE A 306 15.88 19.03 15.32
C ILE A 306 14.94 17.88 14.91
N GLY A 307 14.60 16.97 15.84
CA GLY A 307 13.67 15.87 15.58
C GLY A 307 12.26 16.34 15.26
N LYS A 308 11.74 17.29 16.03
CA LYS A 308 10.44 17.94 15.76
C LYS A 308 10.43 18.57 14.37
N ALA A 309 11.48 19.31 14.01
CA ALA A 309 11.61 19.92 12.69
C ALA A 309 11.69 18.87 11.56
N ALA A 310 12.46 17.79 11.76
CA ALA A 310 12.58 16.70 10.79
C ALA A 310 11.25 16.00 10.52
N ILE A 311 10.43 15.82 11.56
CA ILE A 311 9.07 15.25 11.43
C ILE A 311 8.14 16.22 10.71
N VAL A 312 8.19 17.52 11.02
CA VAL A 312 7.41 18.55 10.30
C VAL A 312 7.73 18.54 8.80
N VAL A 313 9.02 18.46 8.44
CA VAL A 313 9.45 18.36 7.04
C VAL A 313 8.90 17.08 6.39
N LEU A 314 9.05 15.93 7.07
CA LEU A 314 8.52 14.64 6.62
C LEU A 314 7.01 14.71 6.32
N VAL A 315 6.21 15.22 7.26
CA VAL A 315 4.75 15.25 7.10
C VAL A 315 4.31 16.28 6.05
N THR A 316 5.03 17.39 5.92
CA THR A 316 4.77 18.40 4.87
C THR A 316 4.85 17.80 3.47
N PHE A 317 5.89 16.98 3.21
CA PHE A 317 6.02 16.27 1.93
C PHE A 317 5.09 15.07 1.80
N SER A 318 4.59 14.53 2.91
CA SER A 318 3.67 13.39 2.91
C SER A 318 2.22 13.77 2.62
N VAL A 319 1.83 15.04 2.81
CA VAL A 319 0.45 15.51 2.57
C VAL A 319 0.06 15.43 1.09
N PRO A 320 0.85 15.98 0.13
CA PRO A 320 0.54 15.85 -1.29
C PRO A 320 0.36 14.37 -1.71
N LEU A 321 1.16 13.47 -1.15
CA LEU A 321 1.09 12.03 -1.45
C LEU A 321 -0.22 11.37 -1.04
N GLN A 322 -0.90 11.89 -0.02
CA GLN A 322 -2.23 11.42 0.35
C GLN A 322 -3.32 12.11 -0.48
N VAL A 323 -3.11 13.36 -0.90
CA VAL A 323 -4.07 14.11 -1.73
C VAL A 323 -4.26 13.46 -3.11
N HIS A 324 -3.20 12.92 -3.72
CA HIS A 324 -3.30 12.23 -5.02
C HIS A 324 -4.29 11.05 -5.05
N PRO A 325 -4.14 10.00 -4.23
CA PRO A 325 -5.10 8.90 -4.16
C PRO A 325 -6.47 9.35 -3.63
N CYS A 326 -6.52 10.33 -2.72
CA CYS A 326 -7.78 10.91 -2.25
C CYS A 326 -8.57 11.54 -3.40
N ARG A 327 -7.91 12.33 -4.25
CA ARG A 327 -8.53 13.00 -5.40
C ARG A 327 -9.03 11.99 -6.42
N ALA A 328 -8.22 10.99 -6.77
CA ALA A 328 -8.61 9.96 -7.74
C ALA A 328 -9.87 9.22 -7.29
N SER A 329 -9.92 8.83 -6.01
CA SER A 329 -11.07 8.13 -5.43
C SER A 329 -12.30 9.04 -5.33
N LEU A 330 -12.11 10.31 -4.96
CA LEU A 330 -13.22 11.26 -4.88
C LEU A 330 -13.81 11.61 -6.26
N ASP A 331 -12.98 11.71 -7.30
CA ASP A 331 -13.43 11.89 -8.69
C ASP A 331 -14.25 10.68 -9.17
N ALA A 332 -13.82 9.45 -8.85
CA ALA A 332 -14.57 8.24 -9.17
C ALA A 332 -15.95 8.22 -8.51
N VAL A 333 -16.03 8.56 -7.21
CA VAL A 333 -17.29 8.67 -6.47
C VAL A 333 -18.21 9.74 -7.07
N LEU A 334 -17.66 10.90 -7.44
CA LEU A 334 -18.45 12.01 -8.00
C LEU A 334 -18.99 11.68 -9.40
N LYS A 335 -18.17 11.08 -10.27
CA LYS A 335 -18.59 10.63 -11.61
C LYS A 335 -19.73 9.61 -11.54
N TRP A 336 -19.68 8.67 -10.60
CA TRP A 336 -20.76 7.72 -10.40
C TRP A 336 -22.09 8.40 -10.04
N ARG A 337 -22.07 9.40 -9.13
CA ARG A 337 -23.27 10.15 -8.76
C ARG A 337 -23.86 10.93 -9.94
N LEU A 338 -23.01 11.55 -10.76
CA LEU A 338 -23.43 12.31 -11.94
C LEU A 338 -24.06 11.41 -13.01
N ASN A 339 -23.46 10.26 -13.31
CA ASN A 339 -24.02 9.30 -14.28
C ASN A 339 -25.36 8.71 -13.83
N ARG A 340 -25.55 8.49 -12.52
CA ARG A 340 -26.82 8.01 -11.98
C ARG A 340 -27.95 9.03 -12.15
N ASN A 341 -27.66 10.32 -11.97
CA ASN A 341 -28.64 11.39 -12.22
C ASN A 341 -28.96 11.57 -13.71
N SER A 342 -27.98 11.38 -14.60
CA SER A 342 -28.21 11.46 -16.06
C SER A 342 -29.02 10.25 -16.58
N SER A 343 -28.79 9.05 -16.03
CA SER A 343 -29.57 7.84 -16.35
C SER A 343 -31.02 7.90 -15.86
N ASN A 344 -31.35 8.75 -14.88
CA ASN A 344 -32.72 8.90 -14.39
C ASN A 344 -33.57 9.84 -15.26
N ASN A 345 -32.96 10.51 -16.25
CA ASN A 345 -33.63 11.46 -17.15
C ASN A 345 -33.83 10.93 -18.59
N GLY A 346 -33.70 9.62 -18.81
CA GLY A 346 -33.83 9.01 -20.13
C GLY A 346 -34.41 7.60 -20.10
N ARG A 347 -35.71 7.46 -19.83
CA ARG A 347 -36.46 6.26 -20.22
C ARG A 347 -36.98 6.45 -21.64
N THR A 348 -36.28 5.89 -22.63
CA THR A 348 -36.81 5.25 -23.87
C THR A 348 -35.70 5.00 -24.89
N ALA A 349 -35.09 3.80 -24.89
CA ALA A 349 -34.66 3.08 -26.09
C ALA A 349 -34.05 1.73 -25.70
N ALA A 350 -34.40 0.69 -26.45
CA ALA A 350 -34.11 -0.72 -26.24
C ALA A 350 -32.61 -1.11 -26.29
N PRO A 351 -32.21 -2.29 -25.76
CA PRO A 351 -30.84 -2.75 -25.79
C PRO A 351 -30.53 -3.40 -27.14
N LEU A 352 -29.85 -2.66 -28.03
CA LEU A 352 -29.11 -3.26 -29.12
C LEU A 352 -27.62 -3.11 -28.81
N LEU A 353 -26.95 -4.26 -28.72
CA LEU A 353 -25.52 -4.40 -28.51
C LEU A 353 -24.75 -3.52 -29.50
N PRO A 354 -23.94 -2.53 -29.05
CA PRO A 354 -22.96 -1.92 -29.93
C PRO A 354 -21.76 -2.85 -30.01
N ALA A 355 -21.50 -3.35 -31.22
CA ALA A 355 -20.20 -3.90 -31.59
C ALA A 355 -19.12 -2.88 -31.23
N SER A 356 -18.16 -3.28 -30.38
CA SER A 356 -17.02 -2.45 -30.02
C SER A 356 -16.15 -2.24 -31.26
N PRO A 357 -15.91 -0.99 -31.71
CA PRO A 357 -14.82 -0.72 -32.62
C PRO A 357 -13.52 -0.91 -31.83
N ALA A 358 -12.66 -1.80 -32.32
CA ALA A 358 -11.27 -1.86 -31.88
C ALA A 358 -10.61 -0.52 -32.24
N GLY A 359 -10.44 0.34 -31.24
CA GLY A 359 -9.86 1.67 -31.40
C GLY A 359 -9.47 2.25 -30.05
N ASP A 360 -8.17 2.16 -29.74
CA ASP A 360 -7.43 3.04 -28.82
C ASP A 360 -8.08 3.29 -27.44
N HIS A 361 -8.13 2.27 -26.59
CA HIS A 361 -8.60 2.37 -25.21
C HIS A 361 -7.51 1.95 -24.23
N GLY A 362 -6.68 2.91 -23.86
CA GLY A 362 -5.57 2.75 -22.90
C GLY A 362 -5.22 4.04 -22.16
N SER A 363 -6.15 4.98 -21.99
CA SER A 363 -5.99 6.06 -21.03
C SER A 363 -7.34 6.40 -20.40
N THR A 364 -7.42 6.33 -19.07
CA THR A 364 -8.42 7.10 -18.33
C THR A 364 -8.33 8.53 -18.83
N ALA A 365 -9.37 9.07 -19.47
CA ALA A 365 -9.35 10.45 -19.96
C ALA A 365 -8.82 11.38 -18.85
N PRO A 366 -7.75 12.16 -19.10
CA PRO A 366 -7.14 12.98 -18.07
C PRO A 366 -8.21 13.89 -17.45
N MET A 367 -8.29 13.91 -16.12
CA MET A 367 -9.22 14.79 -15.41
C MET A 367 -9.05 16.22 -15.93
N SER A 368 -10.15 16.89 -16.29
CA SER A 368 -10.08 18.28 -16.74
C SER A 368 -9.41 19.15 -15.68
N ASP A 369 -8.59 20.10 -16.11
CA ASP A 369 -7.79 20.97 -15.25
C ASP A 369 -8.65 21.68 -14.19
N LEU A 370 -9.86 22.08 -14.58
CA LEU A 370 -10.84 22.67 -13.67
C LEU A 370 -11.33 21.68 -12.60
N ARG A 371 -11.70 20.44 -12.97
CA ARG A 371 -12.15 19.43 -11.99
C ARG A 371 -11.02 19.02 -11.06
N PHE A 372 -9.82 18.87 -11.61
CA PHE A 372 -8.60 18.64 -10.84
C PHE A 372 -8.41 19.72 -9.78
N ALA A 373 -8.49 21.00 -10.18
CA ALA A 373 -8.31 22.11 -9.28
C ALA A 373 -9.41 22.18 -8.20
N VAL A 374 -10.68 22.09 -8.60
CA VAL A 374 -11.83 22.17 -7.66
C VAL A 374 -11.77 21.07 -6.61
N ILE A 375 -11.54 19.81 -7.02
CA ILE A 375 -11.50 18.68 -6.08
C ILE A 375 -10.30 18.82 -5.14
N THR A 376 -9.13 19.22 -5.66
CA THR A 376 -7.93 19.41 -4.83
C THR A 376 -8.14 20.53 -3.80
N THR A 377 -8.68 21.68 -4.23
CA THR A 377 -9.03 22.79 -3.32
C THR A 377 -10.05 22.33 -2.26
N PHE A 378 -11.08 21.58 -2.66
CA PHE A 378 -12.08 21.08 -1.72
C PHE A 378 -11.46 20.17 -0.64
N ILE A 379 -10.63 19.19 -1.04
CA ILE A 379 -9.92 18.30 -0.12
C ILE A 379 -9.07 19.11 0.87
N LEU A 380 -8.29 20.04 0.35
CA LEU A 380 -7.36 20.86 1.12
C LEU A 380 -8.10 21.79 2.11
N THR A 381 -9.12 22.52 1.65
CA THR A 381 -9.91 23.41 2.51
C THR A 381 -10.61 22.63 3.62
N PHE A 382 -11.20 21.48 3.30
CA PHE A 382 -11.88 20.66 4.30
C PHE A 382 -10.89 20.04 5.30
N ALA A 383 -9.70 19.64 4.84
CA ALA A 383 -8.66 19.11 5.72
C ALA A 383 -8.15 20.18 6.68
N TYR A 384 -7.96 21.41 6.18
CA TYR A 384 -7.57 22.56 6.98
C TYR A 384 -8.62 22.90 8.05
N MET A 385 -9.91 22.98 7.68
CA MET A 385 -11.00 23.24 8.64
C MET A 385 -11.08 22.15 9.72
N THR A 386 -10.87 20.90 9.34
CA THR A 386 -10.87 19.78 10.29
C THR A 386 -9.67 19.86 11.24
N ALA A 387 -8.48 20.18 10.73
CA ALA A 387 -7.25 20.30 11.54
C ALA A 387 -7.30 21.46 12.56
N LEU A 388 -7.98 22.56 12.21
CA LEU A 388 -8.25 23.65 13.15
C LEU A 388 -9.27 23.26 14.23
N SER A 389 -10.27 22.44 13.88
CA SER A 389 -11.35 22.07 14.79
C SER A 389 -10.98 20.92 15.73
N VAL A 390 -10.14 19.99 15.26
CA VAL A 390 -9.76 18.79 16.01
C VAL A 390 -8.30 18.90 16.45
N THR A 391 -8.07 18.75 17.76
CA THR A 391 -6.73 18.81 18.36
C THR A 391 -6.14 17.45 18.68
N SER A 392 -6.97 16.42 18.84
CA SER A 392 -6.55 15.09 19.28
C SER A 392 -6.11 14.23 18.07
N LEU A 393 -4.81 14.01 17.92
CA LEU A 393 -4.24 13.17 16.87
C LEU A 393 -4.75 11.73 16.95
N ASP A 394 -4.71 11.14 18.13
CA ASP A 394 -5.17 9.78 18.44
C ASP A 394 -6.63 9.53 18.03
N ARG A 395 -7.54 10.48 18.30
CA ARG A 395 -8.96 10.35 17.91
C ARG A 395 -9.13 10.33 16.40
N VAL A 396 -8.40 11.18 15.67
CA VAL A 396 -8.42 11.17 14.20
C VAL A 396 -7.86 9.84 13.68
N LEU A 397 -6.73 9.38 14.21
CA LEU A 397 -6.13 8.11 13.83
C LEU A 397 -7.05 6.92 14.13
N ALA A 398 -7.75 6.92 15.26
CA ALA A 398 -8.68 5.86 15.63
C ALA A 398 -9.92 5.82 14.72
N PHE A 399 -10.49 6.99 14.38
CA PHE A 399 -11.61 7.08 13.44
C PHE A 399 -11.21 6.61 12.03
N VAL A 400 -10.05 7.05 11.54
CA VAL A 400 -9.54 6.71 10.20
C VAL A 400 -9.09 5.24 10.14
N GLY A 401 -8.57 4.74 11.26
CA GLY A 401 -8.22 3.34 11.46
C GLY A 401 -9.42 2.42 11.38
N SER A 402 -10.49 2.74 12.11
CA SER A 402 -11.68 1.90 12.20
C SER A 402 -12.48 1.91 10.91
N THR A 403 -12.48 3.02 10.16
CA THR A 403 -13.23 3.17 8.90
C THR A 403 -12.41 2.76 7.68
N GLY A 404 -11.67 3.72 7.11
CA GLY A 404 -11.00 3.57 5.83
C GLY A 404 -9.86 2.56 5.85
N SER A 405 -9.07 2.56 6.91
CA SER A 405 -7.91 1.65 7.02
C SER A 405 -8.32 0.19 7.14
N THR A 406 -9.29 -0.12 8.01
CA THR A 406 -9.85 -1.47 8.15
C THR A 406 -10.51 -1.94 6.84
N SER A 407 -11.22 -1.03 6.15
CA SER A 407 -11.82 -1.33 4.84
C SER A 407 -10.76 -1.74 3.82
N ILE A 408 -9.74 -0.91 3.61
CA ILE A 408 -8.74 -1.12 2.55
C ILE A 408 -7.77 -2.26 2.88
N SER A 409 -7.42 -2.44 4.16
CA SER A 409 -6.44 -3.44 4.58
C SER A 409 -7.03 -4.85 4.69
N PHE A 410 -8.29 -4.98 5.13
CA PHE A 410 -8.87 -6.29 5.43
C PHE A 410 -10.08 -6.64 4.54
N ILE A 411 -11.04 -5.73 4.41
CA ILE A 411 -12.32 -6.00 3.74
C ILE A 411 -12.14 -6.08 2.22
N LEU A 412 -11.54 -5.05 1.59
CA LEU A 412 -11.39 -4.98 0.14
C LEU A 412 -10.58 -6.14 -0.43
N PRO A 413 -9.36 -6.44 0.05
CA PRO A 413 -8.55 -7.48 -0.54
C PRO A 413 -9.19 -8.85 -0.37
N GLY A 414 -9.83 -9.09 0.79
CA GLY A 414 -10.56 -10.32 1.07
C GLY A 414 -11.76 -10.54 0.14
N LEU A 415 -12.60 -9.52 -0.04
CA LEU A 415 -13.77 -9.60 -0.93
C LEU A 415 -13.37 -9.72 -2.41
N PHE A 416 -12.39 -8.92 -2.86
CA PHE A 416 -11.94 -8.98 -4.25
C PHE A 416 -11.37 -10.35 -4.59
N TYR A 417 -10.48 -10.87 -3.73
CA TYR A 417 -9.89 -12.18 -3.95
C TYR A 417 -10.96 -13.29 -3.91
N TYR A 418 -11.88 -13.25 -2.96
CA TYR A 418 -12.95 -14.25 -2.84
C TYR A 418 -13.80 -14.37 -4.12
N LYS A 419 -14.13 -13.23 -4.72
CA LYS A 419 -14.99 -13.19 -5.91
C LYS A 419 -14.23 -13.58 -7.19
N ILE A 420 -12.98 -13.14 -7.34
CA ILE A 420 -12.17 -13.39 -8.54
C ILE A 420 -11.60 -14.81 -8.58
N SER A 421 -11.36 -15.42 -7.41
CA SER A 421 -10.89 -16.81 -7.29
C SER A 421 -12.00 -17.86 -7.40
N ASN A 422 -13.23 -17.47 -7.73
CA ASN A 422 -14.30 -18.43 -7.93
C ASN A 422 -14.05 -19.22 -9.24
N PRO A 423 -14.03 -20.57 -9.22
CA PRO A 423 -13.71 -21.39 -10.40
C PRO A 423 -14.65 -21.19 -11.59
N ASP A 424 -15.88 -20.75 -11.34
CA ASP A 424 -16.85 -20.40 -12.39
C ASP A 424 -16.66 -18.99 -12.97
N SER A 425 -15.68 -18.22 -12.48
CA SER A 425 -15.44 -16.87 -12.99
C SER A 425 -14.63 -16.93 -14.30
N ILE A 426 -15.11 -16.21 -15.31
CA ILE A 426 -14.47 -16.09 -16.64
C ILE A 426 -13.01 -15.61 -16.53
N HIS A 427 -12.71 -14.80 -15.51
CA HIS A 427 -11.36 -14.26 -15.28
C HIS A 427 -10.38 -15.31 -14.72
N HIS A 428 -10.85 -16.22 -13.87
CA HIS A 428 -10.03 -17.34 -13.40
C HIS A 428 -9.71 -18.32 -14.53
N GLN A 429 -10.69 -18.60 -15.39
CA GLN A 429 -10.50 -19.49 -16.56
C GLN A 429 -9.54 -18.89 -17.61
N ARG A 430 -9.47 -17.56 -17.74
CA ARG A 430 -8.52 -16.90 -18.65
C ARG A 430 -7.08 -17.00 -18.17
N LEU A 431 -6.82 -16.77 -16.88
CA LEU A 431 -5.48 -16.91 -16.31
C LEU A 431 -5.03 -18.37 -16.25
N ALA A 432 -5.90 -19.31 -15.88
CA ALA A 432 -5.56 -20.73 -15.90
C ALA A 432 -5.14 -21.17 -17.31
N LYS A 433 -5.82 -20.66 -18.34
CA LYS A 433 -5.45 -20.92 -19.73
C LYS A 433 -4.14 -20.26 -20.16
N GLU A 434 -3.85 -19.03 -19.72
CA GLU A 434 -2.58 -18.36 -20.00
C GLU A 434 -1.39 -19.00 -19.26
N ASP A 435 -1.58 -19.48 -18.04
CA ASP A 435 -0.58 -20.24 -17.28
C ASP A 435 -0.32 -21.61 -17.93
N ASP A 436 -1.37 -22.33 -18.36
CA ASP A 436 -1.25 -23.59 -19.12
C ASP A 436 -0.52 -23.39 -20.47
N ASP A 437 -0.83 -22.31 -21.20
CA ASP A 437 -0.17 -21.96 -22.46
C ASP A 437 1.32 -21.55 -22.23
N MET A 438 1.66 -20.98 -21.07
CA MET A 438 3.05 -20.64 -20.69
C MET A 438 3.90 -21.85 -20.28
N ASP A 439 3.28 -22.83 -19.61
CA ASP A 439 3.94 -24.09 -19.24
C ASP A 439 4.19 -24.97 -20.49
N GLU A 440 3.35 -24.88 -21.53
CA GLU A 440 3.60 -25.52 -22.84
C GLU A 440 4.72 -24.85 -23.66
N ASP A 441 4.90 -23.53 -23.54
CA ASP A 441 5.92 -22.77 -24.29
C ASP A 441 7.30 -22.73 -23.60
N THR A 442 7.43 -23.32 -22.42
CA THR A 442 8.74 -23.52 -21.78
C THR A 442 9.41 -24.71 -22.47
N PRO A 443 10.49 -24.54 -23.25
CA PRO A 443 11.18 -25.68 -23.81
C PRO A 443 11.69 -26.49 -22.61
N THR A 444 11.16 -27.69 -22.46
CA THR A 444 11.76 -28.74 -21.64
C THR A 444 13.21 -28.79 -22.05
N SER A 445 14.10 -28.20 -21.27
CA SER A 445 15.52 -28.33 -21.50
C SER A 445 15.81 -29.81 -21.33
N ASP A 446 16.02 -30.48 -22.46
CA ASP A 446 16.49 -31.86 -22.55
C ASP A 446 17.79 -31.98 -21.76
N VAL A 447 17.67 -32.32 -20.47
CA VAL A 447 18.80 -32.67 -19.59
C VAL A 447 18.86 -34.20 -19.41
N GLU A 448 18.00 -34.95 -20.10
CA GLU A 448 18.01 -36.41 -20.13
C GLU A 448 18.55 -37.02 -21.44
N GLU A 449 19.49 -36.36 -22.13
CA GLU A 449 20.21 -37.05 -23.22
C GLU A 449 21.66 -36.57 -23.40
N SER A 450 22.44 -36.57 -22.33
CA SER A 450 23.91 -36.49 -22.43
C SER A 450 24.66 -37.32 -21.38
N ALA A 451 23.95 -38.15 -20.62
CA ALA A 451 24.57 -39.09 -19.67
C ALA A 451 24.75 -40.52 -20.23
N ALA A 452 24.15 -40.85 -21.38
CA ALA A 452 24.20 -42.18 -21.97
C ALA A 452 25.35 -42.38 -22.98
N LEU A 453 26.01 -41.31 -23.43
CA LEU A 453 27.10 -41.36 -24.44
C LEU A 453 28.49 -41.09 -23.83
N ALA A 454 28.69 -41.41 -22.56
CA ALA A 454 29.98 -41.31 -21.88
C ALA A 454 30.39 -42.60 -21.12
N GLN A 455 29.64 -43.70 -21.29
CA GLN A 455 29.93 -45.00 -20.67
C GLN A 455 30.59 -46.01 -21.62
N SER A 456 30.89 -45.64 -22.86
CA SER A 456 31.43 -46.55 -23.87
C SER A 456 32.79 -46.10 -24.43
N THR A 457 33.63 -45.44 -23.64
CA THR A 457 35.07 -45.26 -23.96
C THR A 457 35.91 -45.06 -22.70
N THR A 458 35.97 -46.04 -21.81
CA THR A 458 37.07 -46.12 -20.81
C THR A 458 37.52 -47.56 -20.60
N SER A 459 38.29 -48.07 -21.56
CA SER A 459 39.26 -49.13 -21.30
C SER A 459 40.63 -48.64 -21.74
N ILE A 460 41.60 -48.74 -20.83
CA ILE A 460 43.06 -48.55 -21.04
C ILE A 460 43.52 -47.08 -21.02
N ARG A 461 43.99 -46.59 -19.86
CA ARG A 461 45.43 -46.53 -19.52
C ARG A 461 45.65 -45.81 -18.18
N SER A 462 46.56 -46.38 -17.42
CA SER A 462 47.09 -46.04 -16.10
C SER A 462 47.69 -44.63 -15.94
N GLY A 463 47.61 -44.10 -14.71
CA GLY A 463 48.76 -43.46 -14.05
C GLY A 463 48.61 -41.97 -13.70
N VAL A 464 48.70 -41.71 -12.38
CA VAL A 464 49.15 -40.45 -11.74
C VAL A 464 48.17 -39.27 -11.74
N SER A 465 47.53 -39.02 -10.59
CA SER A 465 47.78 -37.83 -9.75
C SER A 465 46.68 -37.65 -8.68
N ILE A 466 47.15 -37.17 -7.54
CA ILE A 466 46.49 -37.10 -6.24
C ILE A 466 45.81 -35.74 -6.06
N ALA A 467 44.66 -35.75 -5.36
CA ALA A 467 44.05 -34.67 -4.59
C ALA A 467 43.69 -33.35 -5.28
N SER A 468 42.39 -33.11 -5.45
CA SER A 468 41.67 -31.92 -4.94
C SER A 468 40.27 -31.84 -5.57
N ASN A 469 39.24 -32.31 -4.85
CA ASN A 469 37.86 -31.83 -5.03
C ASN A 469 36.93 -32.43 -3.96
N ALA A 470 37.11 -31.97 -2.73
CA ALA A 470 36.20 -32.25 -1.62
C ALA A 470 35.84 -30.95 -0.89
N SER A 471 35.29 -29.97 -1.60
CA SER A 471 34.74 -28.75 -0.96
C SER A 471 33.50 -28.13 -1.63
N THR A 472 33.05 -28.64 -2.78
CA THR A 472 31.91 -28.04 -3.52
C THR A 472 30.54 -28.70 -3.28
N ARG A 473 30.45 -29.74 -2.43
CA ARG A 473 29.20 -30.49 -2.24
C ARG A 473 28.34 -30.04 -1.04
N SER A 474 28.91 -29.27 -0.10
CA SER A 474 28.19 -28.76 1.09
C SER A 474 27.34 -27.51 0.79
N ASN A 475 27.76 -26.66 -0.15
CA ASN A 475 27.09 -25.38 -0.40
C ASN A 475 25.82 -25.45 -1.28
N ARG A 476 25.59 -26.58 -1.96
CA ARG A 476 24.38 -26.79 -2.81
C ARG A 476 23.13 -27.08 -1.98
N ASN A 477 23.27 -27.73 -0.83
CA ASN A 477 22.12 -28.09 0.03
C ASN A 477 21.62 -26.89 0.84
N SER A 478 22.51 -26.00 1.30
CA SER A 478 22.13 -24.73 1.95
C SER A 478 21.38 -23.80 0.99
N TRP A 479 21.77 -23.75 -0.29
CA TRP A 479 21.06 -22.96 -1.31
C TRP A 479 19.65 -23.51 -1.63
N ARG A 480 19.47 -24.84 -1.65
CA ARG A 480 18.14 -25.46 -1.82
C ARG A 480 17.26 -25.24 -0.58
N TRP A 481 17.83 -25.32 0.62
CA TRP A 481 17.11 -25.03 1.86
C TRP A 481 16.71 -23.55 1.99
N ARG A 482 17.58 -22.61 1.60
CA ARG A 482 17.25 -21.17 1.53
C ARG A 482 16.24 -20.83 0.43
N ARG A 483 16.17 -21.60 -0.67
CA ARG A 483 15.09 -21.46 -1.66
C ARG A 483 13.77 -22.08 -1.18
N LYS A 484 13.81 -23.18 -0.41
CA LYS A 484 12.61 -23.86 0.11
C LYS A 484 11.97 -23.11 1.28
N TRP A 485 12.72 -22.24 1.96
CA TRP A 485 12.22 -21.24 2.92
C TRP A 485 11.79 -19.94 2.22
N ARG A 486 11.38 -20.01 0.95
CA ARG A 486 10.57 -18.97 0.31
C ARG A 486 9.13 -19.27 0.67
N TRP A 487 8.41 -18.27 1.17
CA TRP A 487 6.99 -18.32 1.49
C TRP A 487 6.16 -18.57 0.23
N ASP A 488 6.22 -19.80 -0.27
CA ASP A 488 5.55 -20.21 -1.50
C ASP A 488 4.12 -20.61 -1.14
N LEU A 489 3.32 -19.61 -0.74
CA LEU A 489 1.88 -19.74 -0.56
C LEU A 489 1.17 -20.14 -1.89
N GLU A 490 1.90 -20.27 -2.99
CA GLU A 490 1.42 -20.87 -4.25
C GLU A 490 1.04 -22.36 -4.11
N HIS A 491 1.56 -23.07 -3.11
CA HIS A 491 1.16 -24.46 -2.83
C HIS A 491 -0.09 -24.58 -1.94
N ILE A 492 -0.62 -23.46 -1.44
CA ILE A 492 -1.88 -23.49 -0.71
C ILE A 492 -3.00 -23.70 -1.73
N GLU A 493 -3.71 -24.82 -1.61
CA GLU A 493 -4.89 -25.09 -2.41
C GLU A 493 -5.79 -23.84 -2.46
N HIS A 494 -6.13 -23.40 -3.67
CA HIS A 494 -6.91 -22.18 -3.91
C HIS A 494 -8.17 -22.07 -3.05
N HIS A 495 -8.80 -23.21 -2.73
CA HIS A 495 -9.94 -23.29 -1.85
C HIS A 495 -9.65 -22.82 -0.40
N HIS A 496 -8.49 -23.19 0.16
CA HIS A 496 -8.08 -22.75 1.50
C HIS A 496 -7.76 -21.25 1.51
N LEU A 497 -7.06 -20.75 0.49
CA LEU A 497 -6.73 -19.33 0.37
C LEU A 497 -8.00 -18.47 0.22
N ARG A 498 -9.00 -18.97 -0.52
CA ARG A 498 -10.32 -18.32 -0.66
C ARG A 498 -11.08 -18.25 0.66
N ARG A 499 -11.06 -19.30 1.48
CA ARG A 499 -11.66 -19.29 2.82
C ARG A 499 -10.95 -18.31 3.75
N LEU A 500 -9.63 -18.26 3.72
CA LEU A 500 -8.83 -17.30 4.49
C LEU A 500 -9.11 -15.85 4.06
N ALA A 501 -9.28 -15.60 2.75
CA ALA A 501 -9.65 -14.28 2.24
C ALA A 501 -11.03 -13.83 2.75
N LEU A 502 -12.02 -14.73 2.77
CA LEU A 502 -13.33 -14.45 3.35
C LEU A 502 -13.23 -14.21 4.87
N ALA A 503 -12.44 -15.01 5.58
CA ALA A 503 -12.21 -14.85 7.02
C ALA A 503 -11.57 -13.49 7.33
N LEU A 504 -10.62 -13.02 6.52
CA LEU A 504 -10.03 -11.69 6.64
C LEU A 504 -11.08 -10.58 6.47
N ALA A 505 -11.97 -10.71 5.48
CA ALA A 505 -13.03 -9.73 5.26
C ALA A 505 -14.05 -9.68 6.41
N ILE A 506 -14.42 -10.84 6.96
CA ILE A 506 -15.29 -10.95 8.13
C ILE A 506 -14.60 -10.34 9.35
N TYR A 507 -13.35 -10.69 9.62
CA TYR A 507 -12.55 -10.11 10.69
C TYR A 507 -12.49 -8.58 10.56
N GLY A 508 -12.21 -8.07 9.37
CA GLY A 508 -12.20 -6.62 9.10
C GLY A 508 -13.55 -5.97 9.36
N SER A 509 -14.65 -6.62 8.97
CA SER A 509 -16.00 -6.08 9.22
C SER A 509 -16.34 -6.05 10.71
N VAL A 510 -15.97 -7.08 11.47
CA VAL A 510 -16.14 -7.11 12.93
C VAL A 510 -15.31 -6.03 13.60
N VAL A 511 -14.03 -5.90 13.25
CA VAL A 511 -13.14 -4.85 13.76
C VAL A 511 -13.71 -3.46 13.45
N MET A 512 -14.14 -3.22 12.20
CA MET A 512 -14.73 -1.95 11.80
C MET A 512 -15.97 -1.62 12.66
N THR A 513 -16.94 -2.54 12.75
CA THR A 513 -18.17 -2.30 13.51
C THR A 513 -17.90 -2.08 14.99
N VAL A 514 -17.12 -2.95 15.63
CA VAL A 514 -16.84 -2.87 17.07
C VAL A 514 -16.08 -1.58 17.39
N CYS A 515 -14.99 -1.31 16.68
CA CYS A 515 -14.16 -0.15 16.98
C CYS A 515 -14.85 1.17 16.61
N LEU A 516 -15.66 1.22 15.56
CA LEU A 516 -16.41 2.42 15.19
C LEU A 516 -17.50 2.72 16.22
N VAL A 517 -18.22 1.70 16.68
CA VAL A 517 -19.22 1.85 17.75
C VAL A 517 -18.56 2.35 19.03
N LEU A 518 -17.42 1.77 19.42
CA LEU A 518 -16.70 2.20 20.62
C LEU A 518 -16.18 3.64 20.51
N ASN A 519 -15.59 4.01 19.38
CA ASN A 519 -15.09 5.36 19.18
C ASN A 519 -16.19 6.42 19.05
N ILE A 520 -17.38 6.08 18.53
CA ILE A 520 -18.50 7.04 18.43
C ILE A 520 -19.24 7.18 19.76
N PHE A 521 -19.55 6.07 20.43
CA PHE A 521 -20.45 6.09 21.59
C PHE A 521 -19.73 6.14 22.93
N PHE A 522 -18.51 5.62 23.04
CA PHE A 522 -17.80 5.47 24.32
C PHE A 522 -16.56 6.36 24.45
N ALA A 523 -15.97 6.84 23.34
CA ALA A 523 -14.85 7.80 23.39
C ALA A 523 -15.32 9.27 23.50
N VAL A 524 -16.61 9.56 23.32
CA VAL A 524 -17.18 10.91 23.51
C VAL A 524 -17.38 11.26 25.00
N THR A 525 -17.18 10.30 25.92
CA THR A 525 -17.49 10.47 27.35
C THR A 525 -16.28 10.67 28.28
N HIS A 526 -15.06 10.90 27.78
CA HIS A 526 -13.90 11.24 28.63
C HIS A 526 -13.04 12.39 28.07
#